data_AF-A0A925YUS4-F1
#
_entry.id   AF-A0A925YUS4-F1
#
_cell.length_a   1.000
_cell.length_b   1.000
_cell.length_c   1.000
_cell.angle_alpha   90.00
_cell.angle_beta   90.00
_cell.angle_gamma   90.00
#
_symmetry.space_group_name_H-M   'P 1'
#
loop_
_entity.id
_entity.type
_entity.pdbx_description
1 polymer ?
#
loop_
_entity_poly.entity_id
_entity_poly.type
_entity_poly.pdbx_seq_one_letter_code
_entity_poly.pdbx_strand_id
1 'polypeptide(L)'
;APVSAAKFTAPGETGDFVEKQPREQAVVFQSFPGPGLKSDDYYIGEVADELFSGMSSRLFERVREEKGLAYFVRSSRITGIEAGMFTFYAGTAPATADEVLTEIDAEIARVQAGKVEETELLRCQTRLKAGRCMGLQTNGSRAMHAGLNTLYGLPVDDAATYDAHIDGVTIADLKAFARRRFQRNLRTQLVVKP
;
A
#
# COMPACT_ATOMS: atom_id res chain seq x y z
N ALA A 1 -31.31 10.55 9.54
CA ALA A 1 -30.77 9.45 10.37
C ALA A 1 -29.42 9.06 9.79
N PRO A 2 -28.36 8.83 10.58
CA PRO A 2 -27.15 8.27 10.01
C PRO A 2 -27.52 6.90 9.45
N VAL A 3 -27.29 6.71 8.15
CA VAL A 3 -27.37 5.39 7.54
C VAL A 3 -26.41 4.53 8.34
N SER A 4 -26.94 3.52 9.05
CA SER A 4 -26.11 2.52 9.72
C SER A 4 -25.18 1.97 8.66
N ALA A 5 -23.91 2.37 8.69
CA ALA A 5 -22.94 1.95 7.70
C ALA A 5 -22.87 0.43 7.75
N ALA A 6 -23.34 -0.22 6.69
CA ALA A 6 -23.17 -1.65 6.56
C ALA A 6 -21.67 -1.92 6.70
N LYS A 7 -21.28 -2.72 7.70
CA LYS A 7 -19.87 -3.09 7.89
C LYS A 7 -19.38 -3.67 6.56
N PHE A 8 -18.45 -2.98 5.91
CA PHE A 8 -17.89 -3.43 4.64
C PHE A 8 -17.23 -4.80 4.84
N THR A 9 -17.85 -5.83 4.27
CA THR A 9 -17.33 -7.20 4.26
C THR A 9 -16.54 -7.40 2.98
N ALA A 10 -15.24 -7.13 3.06
CA ALA A 10 -14.29 -7.43 1.99
C ALA A 10 -13.29 -8.51 2.41
N PRO A 11 -12.72 -9.21 1.43
CA PRO A 11 -13.00 -9.10 0.00
C PRO A 11 -14.34 -9.75 -0.40
N GLY A 12 -15.01 -9.20 -1.42
CA GLY A 12 -16.25 -9.79 -1.95
C GLY A 12 -16.02 -11.15 -2.61
N GLU A 13 -14.84 -11.34 -3.20
CA GLU A 13 -14.34 -12.62 -3.72
C GLU A 13 -12.82 -12.70 -3.55
N THR A 14 -12.32 -13.87 -3.13
CA THR A 14 -10.89 -14.20 -3.04
C THR A 14 -10.53 -15.24 -4.07
N GLY A 15 -9.30 -15.21 -4.56
CA GLY A 15 -8.82 -16.22 -5.49
C GLY A 15 -7.72 -15.70 -6.38
N ASP A 16 -7.27 -16.59 -7.26
CA ASP A 16 -6.28 -16.29 -8.29
C ASP A 16 -7.00 -16.31 -9.65
N PHE A 17 -7.07 -15.14 -10.28
CA PHE A 17 -7.79 -14.90 -11.54
C PHE A 17 -6.82 -14.61 -12.68
N VAL A 18 -7.22 -14.99 -13.90
CA VAL A 18 -6.46 -14.69 -15.12
C VAL A 18 -7.39 -14.09 -16.16
N GLU A 19 -7.02 -12.93 -16.67
CA GLU A 19 -7.76 -12.21 -17.72
C GLU A 19 -6.86 -12.06 -18.96
N LYS A 20 -7.45 -12.06 -20.16
CA LYS A 20 -6.73 -11.82 -21.42
C LYS A 20 -7.19 -10.53 -22.06
N GLN A 21 -6.24 -9.73 -22.52
CA GLN A 21 -6.50 -8.40 -23.09
C GLN A 21 -5.48 -8.13 -24.20
N PRO A 22 -5.84 -7.46 -25.31
CA PRO A 22 -4.95 -7.24 -26.45
C PRO A 22 -3.82 -6.26 -26.11
N ARG A 23 -2.67 -6.78 -25.66
CA ARG A 23 -1.46 -6.02 -25.30
C ARG A 23 -0.23 -6.94 -25.25
N GLU A 24 0.95 -6.35 -25.12
CA GLU A 24 2.23 -7.10 -25.15
C GLU A 24 2.72 -7.53 -23.76
N GLN A 25 2.43 -6.74 -22.72
CA GLN A 25 2.90 -6.99 -21.35
C GLN A 25 1.83 -7.65 -20.48
N ALA A 26 2.25 -8.52 -19.57
CA ALA A 26 1.42 -8.97 -18.48
C ALA A 26 1.44 -7.95 -17.34
N VAL A 27 0.33 -7.85 -16.61
CA VAL A 27 0.26 -7.05 -15.38
C VAL A 27 -0.29 -7.95 -14.28
N VAL A 28 0.46 -8.07 -13.20
CA VAL A 28 0.06 -8.81 -12.01
C VAL A 28 -0.48 -7.84 -10.98
N PHE A 29 -1.53 -8.24 -10.28
CA PHE A 29 -2.11 -7.55 -9.14
C PHE A 29 -2.27 -8.55 -8.00
N GLN A 30 -1.95 -8.12 -6.79
CA GLN A 30 -2.17 -8.87 -5.56
C GLN A 30 -2.74 -7.93 -4.52
N SER A 31 -4.04 -8.06 -4.26
CA SER A 31 -4.82 -7.11 -3.46
C SER A 31 -5.32 -7.72 -2.16
N PHE A 32 -5.38 -6.89 -1.13
CA PHE A 32 -5.83 -7.22 0.23
C PHE A 32 -6.72 -6.11 0.79
N PRO A 33 -7.58 -6.40 1.79
CA PRO A 33 -8.29 -5.37 2.55
C PRO A 33 -7.31 -4.39 3.24
N GLY A 34 -7.38 -3.13 2.84
CA GLY A 34 -6.58 -2.03 3.38
C GLY A 34 -7.31 -1.24 4.47
N PRO A 35 -6.59 -0.42 5.27
CA PRO A 35 -7.22 0.47 6.24
C PRO A 35 -7.92 1.64 5.54
N GLY A 36 -9.11 1.99 6.02
CA GLY A 36 -9.77 3.25 5.66
C GLY A 36 -9.15 4.45 6.37
N LEU A 37 -9.61 5.66 6.02
CA LEU A 37 -9.12 6.93 6.59
C LEU A 37 -9.30 7.02 8.12
N LYS A 38 -10.35 6.41 8.66
CA LYS A 38 -10.66 6.47 10.10
C LYS A 38 -10.07 5.30 10.91
N SER A 39 -9.27 4.45 10.28
CA SER A 39 -8.67 3.30 10.95
C SER A 39 -7.44 3.72 11.75
N ASP A 40 -7.27 3.14 12.95
CA ASP A 40 -6.02 3.28 13.72
C ASP A 40 -4.78 2.80 12.95
N ASP A 41 -4.98 1.90 11.98
CA ASP A 41 -3.93 1.40 11.09
C ASP A 41 -3.60 2.35 9.93
N TYR A 42 -4.26 3.51 9.80
CA TYR A 42 -4.12 4.36 8.63
C TYR A 42 -2.66 4.75 8.35
N TYR A 43 -1.94 5.22 9.38
CA TYR A 43 -0.54 5.62 9.26
C TYR A 43 0.40 4.42 9.11
N ILE A 44 0.12 3.29 9.79
CA ILE A 44 0.87 2.04 9.59
C ILE A 44 0.77 1.60 8.13
N GLY A 45 -0.42 1.72 7.53
CA GLY A 45 -0.63 1.45 6.11
C GLY A 45 0.16 2.39 5.19
N GLU A 46 0.36 3.66 5.54
CA GLU A 46 1.13 4.60 4.72
C GLU A 46 2.61 4.21 4.73
N VAL A 47 3.15 3.92 5.91
CA VAL A 47 4.52 3.45 6.06
C VAL A 47 4.72 2.10 5.37
N ALA A 48 3.75 1.19 5.47
CA ALA A 48 3.80 -0.08 4.74
C ALA A 48 3.79 0.12 3.22
N ASP A 49 2.94 1.00 2.69
CA ASP A 49 2.92 1.31 1.25
C ASP A 49 4.25 1.90 0.79
N GLU A 50 4.80 2.84 1.55
CA GLU A 50 6.11 3.41 1.27
C GLU A 50 7.22 2.35 1.29
N LEU A 51 7.18 1.41 2.25
CA LEU A 51 8.14 0.32 2.37
C LEU A 51 8.20 -0.57 1.13
N PHE A 52 7.07 -0.83 0.47
CA PHE A 52 6.99 -1.70 -0.72
C PHE A 52 6.95 -0.96 -2.06
N SER A 53 6.77 0.37 -2.09
CA SER A 53 6.58 1.14 -3.34
C SER A 53 7.70 2.12 -3.69
N GLY A 54 8.57 2.49 -2.75
CA GLY A 54 9.67 3.41 -3.02
C GLY A 54 10.64 2.86 -4.06
N MET A 55 11.26 3.73 -4.88
CA MET A 55 12.33 3.32 -5.81
C MET A 55 13.56 2.75 -5.08
N SER A 56 13.68 3.03 -3.78
CA SER A 56 14.67 2.47 -2.87
C SER A 56 14.10 1.35 -1.98
N SER A 57 12.88 0.88 -2.27
CA SER A 57 12.33 -0.30 -1.59
C SER A 57 13.07 -1.55 -2.02
N ARG A 58 13.15 -2.50 -1.09
CA ARG A 58 13.75 -3.80 -1.36
C ARG A 58 13.01 -4.56 -2.46
N LEU A 59 11.69 -4.43 -2.53
CA LEU A 59 10.89 -5.04 -3.59
C LEU A 59 11.29 -4.52 -4.98
N PHE A 60 11.47 -3.20 -5.10
CA PHE A 60 11.91 -2.58 -6.33
C PHE A 60 13.34 -3.01 -6.70
N GLU A 61 14.28 -2.92 -5.77
CA GLU A 61 15.67 -3.34 -5.97
C GLU A 61 15.75 -4.81 -6.41
N ARG A 62 15.07 -5.71 -5.70
CA ARG A 62 15.08 -7.15 -5.96
C ARG A 62 14.49 -7.53 -7.32
N VAL A 63 13.30 -7.01 -7.64
CA VAL A 63 12.55 -7.42 -8.84
C VAL A 63 13.05 -6.69 -10.09
N ARG A 64 13.36 -5.39 -9.99
CA ARG A 64 13.73 -4.56 -11.14
C ARG A 64 15.23 -4.45 -11.34
N GLU A 65 15.99 -4.14 -10.30
CA GLU A 65 17.43 -3.87 -10.43
C GLU A 65 18.26 -5.16 -10.45
N GLU A 66 18.00 -6.09 -9.53
CA GLU A 66 18.79 -7.33 -9.44
C GLU A 66 18.38 -8.38 -10.46
N LYS A 67 17.06 -8.60 -10.64
CA LYS A 67 16.54 -9.68 -11.49
C LYS A 67 15.98 -9.23 -12.84
N GLY A 68 15.69 -7.95 -13.04
CA GLY A 68 15.14 -7.43 -14.30
C GLY A 68 13.79 -8.03 -14.71
N LEU A 69 12.97 -8.50 -13.76
CA LEU A 69 11.72 -9.22 -14.06
C LEU A 69 10.58 -8.30 -14.49
N ALA A 70 10.55 -7.06 -14.00
CA ALA A 70 9.44 -6.13 -14.21
C ALA A 70 9.94 -4.71 -14.49
N TYR A 71 9.23 -4.00 -15.36
CA TYR A 71 9.52 -2.59 -15.65
C TYR A 71 9.21 -1.70 -14.44
N PHE A 72 8.12 -2.01 -13.74
CA PHE A 72 7.77 -1.45 -12.45
C PHE A 72 7.24 -2.57 -11.55
N VAL A 73 7.49 -2.44 -10.26
CA VAL A 73 6.83 -3.17 -9.17
C VAL A 73 6.65 -2.19 -8.02
N ARG A 74 5.47 -2.19 -7.40
CA ARG A 74 5.19 -1.38 -6.22
C ARG A 74 3.91 -1.83 -5.54
N SER A 75 3.69 -1.35 -4.32
CA SER A 75 2.35 -1.30 -3.73
C SER A 75 1.63 0.02 -4.05
N SER A 76 0.34 0.04 -3.75
CA SER A 76 -0.47 1.24 -3.66
C SER A 76 -1.66 0.99 -2.74
N ARG A 77 -2.15 2.06 -2.13
CA ARG A 77 -3.39 2.08 -1.37
C ARG A 77 -4.52 2.75 -2.13
N ILE A 78 -5.69 2.12 -2.12
CA ILE A 78 -6.96 2.78 -2.44
C ILE A 78 -7.71 2.96 -1.13
N THR A 79 -7.81 4.20 -0.66
CA THR A 79 -8.36 4.50 0.66
C THR A 79 -9.79 5.02 0.54
N GLY A 80 -10.74 4.30 1.13
CA GLY A 80 -12.08 4.81 1.43
C GLY A 80 -12.19 5.31 2.87
N ILE A 81 -13.35 5.85 3.24
CA ILE A 81 -13.55 6.42 4.58
C ILE A 81 -13.48 5.32 5.66
N GLU A 82 -14.23 4.23 5.48
CA GLU A 82 -14.35 3.14 6.45
C GLU A 82 -13.45 1.95 6.14
N ALA A 83 -13.22 1.68 4.86
CA ALA A 83 -12.40 0.58 4.39
C ALA A 83 -11.53 1.01 3.21
N GLY A 84 -10.49 0.23 2.93
CA GLY A 84 -9.63 0.45 1.77
C GLY A 84 -9.17 -0.85 1.15
N MET A 85 -8.28 -0.72 0.18
CA MET A 85 -7.58 -1.81 -0.47
C MET A 85 -6.09 -1.49 -0.48
N PHE A 86 -5.26 -2.51 -0.29
CA PHE A 86 -3.82 -2.45 -0.41
C PHE A 86 -3.41 -3.42 -1.51
N THR A 87 -2.76 -2.93 -2.56
CA THR A 87 -2.50 -3.70 -3.77
C THR A 87 -1.05 -3.62 -4.16
N PHE A 88 -0.41 -4.78 -4.30
CA PHE A 88 0.86 -4.94 -5.00
C PHE A 88 0.60 -5.14 -6.49
N TYR A 89 1.42 -4.54 -7.34
CA TYR A 89 1.27 -4.71 -8.78
C TYR A 89 2.57 -4.45 -9.52
N ALA A 90 2.70 -5.11 -10.66
CA ALA A 90 3.88 -5.03 -11.50
C ALA A 90 3.55 -5.24 -12.97
N GLY A 91 4.27 -4.55 -13.84
CA GLY A 91 4.24 -4.73 -15.30
C GLY A 91 5.45 -5.54 -15.74
N THR A 92 5.21 -6.69 -16.36
CA THR A 92 6.24 -7.72 -16.60
C THR A 92 6.01 -8.45 -17.94
N ALA A 93 6.99 -9.22 -18.39
CA ALA A 93 6.80 -10.12 -19.52
C ALA A 93 5.85 -11.27 -19.11
N PRO A 94 5.02 -11.81 -20.04
CA PRO A 94 4.09 -12.88 -19.72
C PRO A 94 4.75 -14.13 -19.10
N ALA A 95 5.98 -14.43 -19.49
CA ALA A 95 6.75 -15.58 -19.01
C ALA A 95 7.27 -15.42 -17.57
N THR A 96 7.43 -14.19 -17.08
CA THR A 96 8.02 -13.89 -15.76
C THR A 96 6.97 -13.51 -14.70
N ALA A 97 5.67 -13.51 -15.07
CA ALA A 97 4.59 -13.11 -14.17
C ALA A 97 4.55 -13.89 -12.85
N ASP A 98 4.73 -15.22 -12.92
CA ASP A 98 4.69 -16.07 -11.72
C ASP A 98 5.93 -15.88 -10.83
N GLU A 99 7.08 -15.56 -11.42
CA GLU A 99 8.29 -15.23 -10.64
C GLU A 99 8.13 -13.89 -9.93
N VAL A 100 7.54 -12.89 -10.58
CA VAL A 100 7.24 -11.59 -9.93
C VAL A 100 6.30 -11.77 -8.74
N LEU A 101 5.24 -12.57 -8.89
CA LEU A 101 4.34 -12.90 -7.77
C LEU A 101 5.07 -13.60 -6.62
N THR A 102 6.03 -14.48 -6.93
CA THR A 102 6.86 -15.16 -5.93
C THR A 102 7.74 -14.17 -5.16
N GLU A 103 8.33 -13.18 -5.83
CA GLU A 103 9.13 -12.15 -5.15
C GLU A 103 8.26 -11.22 -4.29
N ILE A 104 7.03 -10.90 -4.72
CA ILE A 104 6.07 -10.15 -3.90
C ILE A 104 5.73 -10.95 -2.63
N ASP A 105 5.39 -12.23 -2.77
CA ASP A 105 5.06 -13.11 -1.64
C ASP A 105 6.25 -13.26 -0.68
N ALA A 106 7.47 -13.36 -1.20
CA ALA A 106 8.70 -13.44 -0.40
C ALA A 106 8.93 -12.17 0.43
N GLU A 107 8.70 -11.00 -0.17
CA GLU A 107 8.89 -9.72 0.49
C GLU A 107 7.79 -9.46 1.54
N ILE A 108 6.54 -9.83 1.26
CA ILE A 108 5.47 -9.87 2.27
C ILE A 108 5.86 -10.77 3.44
N ALA A 109 6.34 -11.98 3.17
CA ALA A 109 6.75 -12.94 4.21
C ALA A 109 7.91 -12.41 5.06
N ARG A 110 8.86 -11.67 4.47
CA ARG A 110 9.95 -10.99 5.19
C ARG A 110 9.40 -10.00 6.22
N VAL A 111 8.47 -9.14 5.80
CA VAL A 111 7.84 -8.16 6.71
C VAL A 111 6.99 -8.85 7.78
N GLN A 112 6.26 -9.92 7.43
CA GLN A 112 5.53 -10.74 8.42
C GLN A 112 6.45 -11.42 9.45
N ALA A 113 7.69 -11.72 9.08
CA ALA A 113 8.70 -12.23 10.01
C ALA A 113 9.27 -11.13 10.92
N GLY A 114 9.02 -9.85 10.62
CA GLY A 114 9.60 -8.70 11.33
C GLY A 114 11.03 -8.40 10.90
N LYS A 115 11.44 -8.82 9.70
CA LYS A 115 12.78 -8.61 9.17
C LYS A 115 12.86 -7.32 8.37
N VAL A 116 12.32 -6.22 8.89
CA VAL A 116 12.47 -4.86 8.34
C VAL A 116 13.64 -4.22 9.08
N GLU A 117 14.57 -3.63 8.35
CA GLU A 117 15.71 -2.94 8.95
C GLU A 117 15.29 -1.54 9.45
N GLU A 118 15.91 -1.04 10.51
CA GLU A 118 15.62 0.30 11.04
C GLU A 118 15.87 1.41 10.00
N THR A 119 16.88 1.22 9.15
CA THR A 119 17.20 2.16 8.06
C THR A 119 16.12 2.19 6.98
N GLU A 120 15.44 1.06 6.71
CA GLU A 120 14.30 1.03 5.80
C GLU A 120 13.13 1.83 6.38
N LEU A 121 12.79 1.59 7.66
CA LEU A 121 11.72 2.31 8.34
C LEU A 121 11.99 3.82 8.38
N LEU A 122 13.18 4.23 8.81
CA LEU A 122 13.57 5.64 8.89
C LEU A 122 13.47 6.34 7.52
N ARG A 123 13.88 5.64 6.45
CA ARG A 123 13.75 6.14 5.08
C ARG A 123 12.28 6.37 4.70
N CYS A 124 11.41 5.40 5.00
CA CYS A 124 9.98 5.51 4.72
C CYS A 124 9.37 6.70 5.46
N GLN A 125 9.63 6.83 6.76
CA GLN A 125 9.14 7.94 7.59
C GLN A 125 9.62 9.29 7.05
N THR A 126 10.91 9.39 6.71
CA THR A 126 11.50 10.61 6.14
C THR A 126 10.83 11.00 4.82
N ARG A 127 10.64 10.03 3.91
CA ARG A 127 10.04 10.31 2.59
C ARG A 127 8.58 10.74 2.70
N LEU A 128 7.81 10.11 3.58
CA LEU A 128 6.39 10.45 3.80
C LEU A 128 6.25 11.87 4.36
N LYS A 129 7.03 12.24 5.39
CA LYS A 129 7.00 13.60 5.96
C LYS A 129 7.41 14.65 4.94
N ALA A 130 8.49 14.40 4.18
CA ALA A 130 8.90 15.30 3.11
C ALA A 130 7.83 15.44 2.03
N GLY A 131 7.23 14.33 1.60
CA GLY A 131 6.14 14.29 0.62
C GLY A 131 4.91 15.08 1.07
N ARG A 132 4.52 14.92 2.34
CA ARG A 132 3.41 15.66 2.96
C ARG A 132 3.67 17.16 2.95
N CYS A 133 4.85 17.60 3.37
CA CYS A 133 5.24 19.00 3.38
C CYS A 133 5.22 19.60 1.96
N MET A 134 5.79 18.90 0.97
CA MET A 134 5.75 19.34 -0.43
C MET A 134 4.32 19.43 -0.98
N GLY A 135 3.43 18.51 -0.60
CA GLY A 135 2.02 18.52 -1.03
C GLY A 135 1.21 19.72 -0.52
N LEU A 136 1.65 20.37 0.57
CA LEU A 136 0.93 21.45 1.26
C LEU A 136 1.49 22.85 0.98
N GLN A 137 2.32 23.02 -0.06
CA GLN A 137 2.99 24.30 -0.35
C GLN A 137 2.07 25.41 -0.85
N THR A 138 0.91 25.09 -1.44
CA THR A 138 -0.01 26.09 -2.00
C THR A 138 -1.23 26.29 -1.10
N ASN A 139 -1.78 27.52 -1.11
CA ASN A 139 -3.04 27.80 -0.42
C ASN A 139 -4.19 26.91 -0.92
N GLY A 140 -4.21 26.59 -2.21
CA GLY A 140 -5.19 25.67 -2.81
C GLY A 140 -5.08 24.26 -2.24
N SER A 141 -3.86 23.70 -2.17
CA SER A 141 -3.62 22.37 -1.58
C SER A 141 -4.06 22.32 -0.12
N ARG A 142 -3.70 23.35 0.67
CA ARG A 142 -4.08 23.43 2.10
C ARG A 142 -5.58 23.54 2.28
N ALA A 143 -6.25 24.37 1.48
CA ALA A 143 -7.70 24.54 1.53
C ALA A 143 -8.44 23.25 1.13
N MET A 144 -7.99 22.57 0.06
CA MET A 144 -8.56 21.28 -0.35
C MET A 144 -8.39 20.23 0.76
N HIS A 145 -7.21 20.17 1.37
CA HIS A 145 -6.92 19.24 2.45
C HIS A 145 -7.84 19.47 3.67
N ALA A 146 -7.92 20.71 4.15
CA ALA A 146 -8.80 21.10 5.25
C ALA A 146 -10.28 20.83 4.94
N GLY A 147 -10.71 21.09 3.70
CA GLY A 147 -12.07 20.83 3.24
C GLY A 147 -12.42 19.35 3.23
N LEU A 148 -11.54 18.49 2.70
CA LEU A 148 -11.73 17.04 2.70
C LEU A 148 -11.75 16.48 4.11
N ASN A 149 -10.83 16.91 4.98
CA ASN A 149 -10.83 16.47 6.38
C ASN A 149 -12.12 16.84 7.09
N THR A 150 -12.60 18.08 6.92
CA THR A 150 -13.88 18.52 7.47
C THR A 150 -15.03 17.67 6.96
N LEU A 151 -15.08 17.42 5.65
CA LEU A 151 -16.12 16.60 5.01
C LEU A 151 -16.14 15.16 5.55
N TYR A 152 -14.95 14.59 5.81
CA TYR A 152 -14.83 13.22 6.31
C TYR A 152 -14.93 13.13 7.85
N GLY A 153 -15.00 14.25 8.55
CA GLY A 153 -15.01 14.30 10.02
C GLY A 153 -13.66 13.97 10.64
N LEU A 154 -12.57 14.33 9.96
CA LEU A 154 -11.19 14.27 10.43
C LEU A 154 -10.74 15.65 10.94
N PRO A 155 -9.68 15.73 11.77
CA PRO A 155 -9.12 17.01 12.20
C PRO A 155 -8.76 17.92 11.01
N VAL A 156 -9.23 19.17 11.05
CA VAL A 156 -9.03 20.14 9.95
C VAL A 156 -7.53 20.40 9.70
N ASP A 157 -6.74 20.43 10.78
CA ASP A 157 -5.29 20.64 10.75
C ASP A 157 -4.55 19.39 11.23
N ASP A 158 -4.71 18.27 10.52
CA ASP A 158 -3.97 17.03 10.80
C ASP A 158 -2.48 17.13 10.45
N ALA A 159 -2.07 18.17 9.70
CA ALA A 159 -0.69 18.38 9.31
C ALA A 159 0.19 18.61 10.54
N ALA A 160 -0.36 19.18 11.61
CA ALA A 160 0.33 19.40 12.88
C ALA A 160 0.69 18.10 13.61
N THR A 161 -0.05 17.01 13.39
CA THR A 161 0.15 15.73 14.08
C THR A 161 0.66 14.61 13.16
N TYR A 162 0.64 14.80 11.85
CA TYR A 162 1.05 13.81 10.85
C TYR A 162 2.45 13.24 11.12
N ASP A 163 3.44 14.12 11.32
CA ASP A 163 4.83 13.70 11.53
C ASP A 163 4.98 12.80 12.76
N ALA A 164 4.30 13.16 13.86
CA ALA A 164 4.32 12.36 15.09
C ALA A 164 3.65 10.99 14.91
N HIS A 165 2.57 10.90 14.12
CA HIS A 165 1.94 9.63 13.78
C HIS A 165 2.84 8.74 12.93
N ILE A 166 3.53 9.31 11.94
CA ILE A 166 4.47 8.58 11.08
C ILE A 166 5.69 8.10 11.87
N ASP A 167 6.27 8.97 12.71
CA ASP A 167 7.42 8.63 13.56
C ASP A 167 7.06 7.59 14.63
N GLY A 168 5.79 7.54 15.05
CA GLY A 168 5.27 6.55 15.99
C GLY A 168 5.13 5.13 15.44
N VAL A 169 5.17 4.93 14.11
CA VAL A 169 5.08 3.59 13.52
C VAL A 169 6.36 2.80 13.77
N THR A 170 6.22 1.60 14.33
CA THR A 170 7.35 0.70 14.62
C THR A 170 7.45 -0.49 13.67
N ILE A 171 8.59 -1.19 13.67
CA ILE A 171 8.76 -2.47 12.96
C ILE A 171 7.75 -3.52 13.48
N ALA A 172 7.43 -3.49 14.78
CA ALA A 172 6.44 -4.38 15.37
C ALA A 172 5.03 -4.12 14.81
N ASP A 173 4.68 -2.86 14.60
CA ASP A 173 3.39 -2.47 13.98
C ASP A 173 3.32 -2.93 12.53
N LEU A 174 4.38 -2.73 11.75
CA LEU A 174 4.45 -3.21 10.35
C LEU A 174 4.33 -4.73 10.26
N LYS A 175 5.01 -5.46 11.15
CA LYS A 175 4.89 -6.91 11.28
C LYS A 175 3.46 -7.32 11.60
N ALA A 176 2.84 -6.71 12.60
CA ALA A 176 1.48 -7.01 13.02
C ALA A 176 0.47 -6.70 11.90
N PHE A 177 0.63 -5.56 11.23
CA PHE A 177 -0.16 -5.14 10.08
C PHE A 177 -0.06 -6.15 8.94
N ALA A 178 1.16 -6.53 8.52
CA ALA A 178 1.37 -7.50 7.46
C ALA A 178 0.81 -8.88 7.82
N ARG A 179 0.94 -9.34 9.08
CA ARG A 179 0.35 -10.61 9.53
C ARG A 179 -1.17 -10.59 9.60
N ARG A 180 -1.78 -9.44 9.87
CA ARG A 180 -3.25 -9.34 9.92
C ARG A 180 -3.86 -9.16 8.52
N ARG A 181 -3.23 -8.35 7.66
CA ARG A 181 -3.82 -7.92 6.38
C ARG A 181 -3.39 -8.77 5.19
N PHE A 182 -2.12 -9.18 5.12
CA PHE A 182 -1.58 -9.89 3.95
C PHE A 182 -1.68 -11.40 4.11
N GLN A 183 -2.92 -11.87 4.31
CA GLN A 183 -3.21 -13.28 4.46
C GLN A 183 -3.73 -13.86 3.15
N ARG A 184 -3.32 -15.08 2.81
CA ARG A 184 -3.70 -15.73 1.55
C ARG A 184 -5.22 -15.90 1.41
N ASN A 185 -5.93 -16.14 2.51
CA ASN A 185 -7.39 -16.25 2.54
C ASN A 185 -8.12 -14.89 2.44
N LEU A 186 -7.40 -13.77 2.43
CA LEU A 186 -7.94 -12.42 2.19
C LEU A 186 -7.48 -11.84 0.84
N ARG A 187 -6.77 -12.66 0.04
CA ARG A 187 -6.11 -12.21 -1.17
C ARG A 187 -7.02 -12.33 -2.39
N THR A 188 -7.02 -11.28 -3.20
CA THR A 188 -7.52 -11.33 -4.57
C THR A 188 -6.34 -11.05 -5.50
N GLN A 189 -5.94 -12.04 -6.27
CA GLN A 189 -4.84 -11.95 -7.23
C GLN A 189 -5.40 -11.95 -8.65
N LEU A 190 -4.96 -11.03 -9.49
CA LEU A 190 -5.33 -10.97 -10.90
C LEU A 190 -4.08 -10.89 -11.75
N VAL A 191 -3.92 -11.82 -12.68
CA VAL A 191 -2.91 -11.73 -13.73
C VAL A 191 -3.62 -11.44 -15.03
N VAL A 192 -3.48 -10.22 -15.52
CA VAL A 192 -3.92 -9.90 -16.86
C VAL A 192 -2.76 -10.31 -17.78
N LYS A 193 -3.00 -11.13 -18.81
CA LYS A 193 -2.04 -11.53 -19.87
C LYS A 193 -2.43 -10.93 -21.23
N PRO A 194 -1.54 -10.96 -22.24
CA PRO A 194 -1.89 -10.85 -23.65
C PRO A 194 -2.98 -11.85 -24.07
#